data_AF-A0A7T5UMC7-F1
#
_entry.id   AF-A0A7T5UMC7-F1
#
_cell.length_a   1.000
_cell.length_b   1.000
_cell.length_c   1.000
_cell.angle_alpha   90.00
_cell.angle_beta   90.00
_cell.angle_gamma   90.00
#
_symmetry.space_group_name_H-M   'P 1'
#
loop_
_entity.id
_entity.type
_entity.pdbx_description
1 polymer ?
#
loop_
_entity_poly.entity_id
_entity_poly.type
_entity_poly.pdbx_seq_one_letter_code
_entity_poly.pdbx_strand_id
1 'polypeptide(L)' 'MPQEPKKRHSRQRQGKRRASIHLQIPKGAACANCSNITLPHTVCKQCGYYDGRQVLAIKKNKNENRS' A
#
# COMPACT_ATOMS: atom_id res chain seq x y z
N MET A 1 -21.57 -27.83 -24.02
CA MET A 1 -21.20 -28.65 -22.84
C MET A 1 -21.23 -27.75 -21.62
N PRO A 2 -21.75 -28.19 -20.46
CA PRO A 2 -21.89 -27.31 -19.31
C PRO A 2 -20.50 -26.96 -18.76
N GLN A 3 -20.23 -25.67 -18.62
CA GLN A 3 -19.00 -25.08 -18.05
C GLN A 3 -18.96 -25.23 -16.51
N GLU A 4 -19.94 -25.95 -15.94
CA GLU A 4 -20.24 -25.98 -14.52
C GLU A 4 -19.46 -27.11 -13.81
N PRO A 5 -18.93 -26.86 -12.61
CA PRO A 5 -18.27 -27.91 -11.83
C PRO A 5 -19.20 -29.09 -11.55
N LYS A 6 -18.81 -30.27 -12.02
CA LYS A 6 -19.59 -31.51 -11.86
C LYS A 6 -19.89 -31.88 -10.40
N LYS A 7 -19.03 -31.47 -9.45
CA LYS A 7 -19.18 -31.71 -8.01
C LYS A 7 -18.56 -30.56 -7.21
N ARG A 8 -19.04 -30.39 -5.97
CA ARG A 8 -18.45 -29.46 -4.99
C ARG A 8 -17.00 -29.86 -4.67
N HIS A 9 -16.10 -28.88 -4.61
CA HIS A 9 -14.73 -29.12 -4.15
C HIS A 9 -14.68 -29.46 -2.65
N SER A 10 -13.81 -30.40 -2.28
CA SER A 10 -13.58 -30.76 -0.87
C SER A 10 -12.99 -29.59 -0.09
N ARG A 11 -13.26 -29.56 1.23
CA ARG A 11 -12.73 -28.53 2.14
C ARG A 11 -11.20 -28.46 2.10
N GLN A 12 -10.53 -29.62 2.04
CA GLN A 12 -9.07 -29.69 1.93
C GLN A 12 -8.55 -29.08 0.62
N ARG A 13 -9.19 -29.37 -0.52
CA ARG A 13 -8.79 -28.79 -1.83
C ARG A 13 -8.98 -27.27 -1.85
N GLN A 14 -10.09 -26.78 -1.31
CA GLN A 14 -10.32 -25.33 -1.17
C GLN A 14 -9.29 -24.68 -0.25
N GLY A 15 -8.98 -25.31 0.88
CA GLY A 15 -7.98 -24.84 1.86
C GLY A 15 -6.59 -24.73 1.26
N LYS A 16 -6.10 -25.77 0.59
CA LYS A 16 -4.79 -25.76 -0.09
C LYS A 16 -4.69 -24.67 -1.14
N ARG A 17 -5.74 -24.48 -1.95
CA ARG A 17 -5.79 -23.42 -2.98
C ARG A 17 -5.76 -22.01 -2.37
N ARG A 18 -6.40 -21.81 -1.22
CA ARG A 18 -6.35 -20.51 -0.53
C ARG A 18 -5.00 -20.28 0.15
N ALA A 19 -4.42 -21.33 0.72
CA ALA A 19 -3.14 -21.26 1.41
C ALA A 19 -1.97 -20.85 0.49
N SER A 20 -2.03 -21.16 -0.80
CA SER A 20 -1.02 -20.72 -1.77
C SER A 20 -1.12 -19.24 -2.17
N ILE A 21 -2.19 -18.53 -1.80
CA ILE A 21 -2.40 -17.12 -2.14
C ILE A 21 -1.87 -16.27 -0.98
N HIS A 22 -0.63 -15.79 -1.11
CA HIS A 22 0.00 -14.93 -0.12
C HIS A 22 -0.05 -13.47 -0.54
N LEU A 23 -0.37 -12.58 0.40
CA LEU A 23 -0.28 -11.13 0.19
C LEU A 23 1.09 -10.64 0.66
N GLN A 24 1.70 -9.73 -0.11
CA GLN A 24 2.95 -9.08 0.23
C GLN A 24 2.70 -7.60 0.51
N ILE A 25 3.35 -7.08 1.55
CA ILE A 25 3.27 -5.66 1.90
C ILE A 25 4.17 -4.88 0.94
N PRO A 26 3.68 -3.78 0.32
CA PRO A 26 4.52 -2.94 -0.53
C PRO A 26 5.67 -2.33 0.28
N LYS A 27 6.87 -2.33 -0.30
CA LYS A 27 8.05 -1.72 0.32
C LYS A 27 7.90 -0.19 0.34
N GLY A 28 8.15 0.41 1.49
CA GLY A 28 8.28 1.86 1.62
C GLY A 28 9.70 2.32 1.32
N ALA A 29 9.84 3.55 0.81
CA ALA A 29 11.10 4.23 0.58
C ALA A 29 11.16 5.54 1.40
N ALA A 30 12.36 5.92 1.86
CA ALA A 30 12.55 7.16 2.58
C ALA A 30 12.42 8.37 1.63
N CYS A 31 11.65 9.38 2.05
CA CYS A 31 11.53 10.64 1.32
C CYS A 31 12.81 11.48 1.49
N ALA A 32 13.36 11.99 0.38
CA ALA A 32 14.59 12.79 0.39
C ALA A 32 14.47 14.13 1.15
N ASN A 33 13.26 14.70 1.26
CA ASN A 33 13.06 16.02 1.88
C ASN A 33 12.69 15.95 3.37
N CYS A 34 11.87 14.98 3.78
CA CYS A 34 11.35 14.92 5.15
C CYS A 34 11.60 13.59 5.86
N SER A 35 12.44 12.72 5.28
CA SER A 35 12.84 11.39 5.78
C SER A 35 11.72 10.39 6.15
N ASN A 36 10.45 10.76 5.98
CA ASN A 36 9.32 9.86 6.21
C ASN A 36 9.25 8.74 5.17
N ILE A 37 8.68 7.61 5.59
CA ILE A 37 8.43 6.47 4.74
C ILE A 37 7.27 6.79 3.79
N THR A 38 7.51 6.62 2.50
CA THR A 38 6.57 6.89 1.40
C THR A 38 6.52 5.72 0.45
N LEU A 39 5.45 5.61 -0.33
CA LEU A 39 5.38 4.61 -1.40
C LEU A 39 6.25 5.08 -2.58
N PRO A 40 6.97 4.16 -3.25
CA PRO A 40 7.73 4.50 -4.45
C PRO A 40 6.80 5.06 -5.53
N HIS A 41 7.32 5.99 -6.35
CA HIS A 41 6.58 6.67 -7.43
C HIS A 41 5.33 7.46 -6.98
N THR A 42 5.24 7.84 -5.71
CA THR A 42 4.15 8.69 -5.20
C THR A 42 4.68 9.99 -4.58
N VAL A 43 3.85 11.04 -4.63
CA VAL A 43 4.13 12.29 -3.95
C VAL A 43 4.07 12.05 -2.44
N CYS A 44 5.06 12.58 -1.70
CA CYS A 44 5.03 12.50 -0.25
C CYS A 44 3.83 13.29 0.29
N LYS A 45 2.91 12.62 1.01
CA LYS A 45 1.73 13.26 1.61
C LYS A 45 2.04 14.27 2.70
N GLN A 46 3.26 14.23 3.26
CA GLN A 46 3.64 15.04 4.41
C GLN A 46 4.35 16.33 3.99
N CYS A 47 5.20 16.28 2.96
CA CYS A 47 5.91 17.46 2.45
C CYS A 47 5.40 17.96 1.09
N GLY A 48 4.66 17.15 0.33
CA GLY A 48 4.12 17.53 -0.99
C GLY A 48 5.15 17.50 -2.12
N TYR A 49 6.32 16.91 -1.89
CA TYR A 49 7.40 16.83 -2.87
C TYR A 49 7.44 15.48 -3.59
N TYR A 50 7.80 15.53 -4.87
CA TYR A 50 8.17 14.38 -5.70
C TYR A 50 9.35 14.79 -6.57
N ASP A 51 10.42 13.97 -6.56
CA ASP A 51 11.61 14.19 -7.39
C ASP A 51 12.20 15.61 -7.31
N GLY A 52 12.34 16.11 -6.06
CA GLY A 52 12.85 17.45 -5.77
C GLY A 52 11.92 18.62 -6.12
N ARG A 53 10.77 18.38 -6.75
CA ARG A 53 9.79 19.41 -7.10
C ARG A 53 8.62 19.42 -6.11
N GLN A 54 8.17 20.62 -5.76
CA GLN A 54 6.98 20.81 -4.96
C GLN A 54 5.75 20.66 -5.86
N VAL A 55 5.05 19.53 -5.74
CA VAL A 55 3.85 19.23 -6.55
C VAL A 55 2.58 19.68 -5.83
N LEU A 56 2.58 19.62 -4.49
CA LEU A 56 1.46 20.04 -3.66
C LEU A 56 1.89 21.15 -2.70
N ALA A 57 1.15 22.26 -2.71
CA ALA A 57 1.28 23.32 -1.71
C ALA A 57 0.54 22.90 -0.43
N ILE A 58 1.13 22.00 0.36
CA ILE A 58 0.56 21.56 1.64
C ILE A 58 0.84 22.65 2.68
N LYS A 59 -0.21 23.32 3.18
CA LYS A 59 -0.10 24.22 4.33
C LYS A 59 0.19 23.38 5.57
N LYS A 60 1.37 23.55 6.19
CA LYS A 60 1.67 22.94 7.50
C LYS A 60 0.75 23.58 8.54
N ASN A 61 -0.23 22.83 9.03
CA ASN A 61 -0.95 23.21 10.24
C ASN A 61 -0.01 22.97 11.43
N LYS A 62 0.53 24.05 11.98
CA LYS A 62 1.19 24.06 13.30
C LYS A 62 0.10 23.82 14.32
N ASN A 63 0.05 22.65 14.95
CA ASN A 63 -0.61 22.52 16.25
C ASN A 63 0.40 21.91 17.21
N GLU A 64 0.80 22.77 18.12
CA GLU A 64 1.82 22.62 19.14
C GLU A 64 1.37 21.64 20.24
N ASN A 65 2.32 20.82 20.68
CA ASN A 65 2.55 20.35 22.05
C ASN A 65 1.34 20.32 23.00
N ARG A 66 0.88 19.12 23.37
CA ARG A 66 0.22 18.91 24.66
C ARG A 66 1.11 18.03 25.54
N SER A 67 1.41 18.60 26.69
CA SER A 67 2.28 18.15 27.78
C SER A 67 1.95 16.77 28.33
#